data_AF-T2JC90-F1
#
_entry.id   AF-T2JC90-F1
#
_cell.length_a   1.000
_cell.length_b   1.000
_cell.length_c   1.000
_cell.angle_alpha   90.00
_cell.angle_beta   90.00
_cell.angle_gamma   90.00
#
_symmetry.space_group_name_H-M   'P 1'
#
loop_
_entity.id
_entity.type
_entity.pdbx_description
1 polymer ?
#
loop_
_entity_poly.entity_id
_entity_poly.type
_entity_poly.pdbx_seq_one_letter_code
_entity_poly.pdbx_strand_id
1 'polypeptide(L)' 'MDKRKEIYNEAQELVSEYLPFVYLVNPYSLAAVKNRFDGIEYSALGGAFWNMEKLSVNDVSQE' A
#
# COMPACT_ATOMS: atom_id res chain seq x y z
N MET A 1 -2.06 0.96 22.92
CA MET A 1 -2.47 0.39 21.62
C MET A 1 -3.76 -0.42 21.76
N ASP A 2 -4.00 -1.04 22.91
CA ASP A 2 -5.08 -1.99 23.12
C ASP A 2 -6.48 -1.37 23.02
N LYS A 3 -6.69 -0.20 23.65
CA LYS A 3 -7.96 0.53 23.55
C LYS A 3 -8.37 0.88 22.11
N ARG A 4 -7.39 1.24 21.26
CA ARG A 4 -7.67 1.51 19.83
C ARG A 4 -8.12 0.23 19.13
N LYS A 5 -7.46 -0.90 19.42
CA LYS A 5 -7.78 -2.18 18.82
C LYS A 5 -9.17 -2.67 19.24
N GLU A 6 -9.54 -2.52 20.52
CA GLU A 6 -10.89 -2.86 21.02
C GLU A 6 -11.97 -2.10 20.24
N ILE A 7 -11.83 -0.77 20.12
CA ILE A 7 -12.81 0.06 19.38
C ILE A 7 -12.91 -0.37 17.90
N TYR A 8 -11.78 -0.65 17.25
CA TYR A 8 -11.78 -1.12 15.86
C TYR A 8 -12.41 -2.50 15.68
N ASN A 9 -12.31 -3.37 16.68
CA ASN A 9 -12.94 -4.69 16.64
C ASN A 9 -14.47 -4.56 16.76
N GLU A 10 -14.95 -3.79 17.73
CA GLU A 10 -16.39 -3.51 17.90
C GLU A 10 -16.98 -2.87 16.64
N ALA A 11 -16.29 -1.90 16.05
CA ALA A 11 -16.72 -1.29 14.80
C ALA A 11 -16.82 -2.30 13.64
N GLN A 12 -15.88 -3.25 13.53
CA GLN A 12 -15.91 -4.28 12.48
C GLN A 12 -17.05 -5.29 12.67
N GLU A 13 -17.38 -5.63 13.92
CA GLU A 13 -18.55 -6.45 14.26
C GLU A 13 -19.84 -5.75 13.84
N LEU A 14 -20.05 -4.50 14.27
CA LEU A 14 -21.24 -3.72 13.94
C LEU A 14 -21.40 -3.49 12.43
N VAL A 15 -20.31 -3.22 11.72
CA VAL A 15 -20.34 -3.07 10.24
C VAL A 15 -20.74 -4.37 9.55
N SER A 16 -20.32 -5.52 10.08
CA SER A 16 -20.68 -6.84 9.52
C SER A 16 -22.13 -7.22 9.83
N GLU A 17 -22.68 -6.77 10.96
CA GLU A 17 -24.06 -7.02 11.36
C GLU A 17 -25.06 -6.15 10.58
N TYR A 18 -24.81 -4.83 10.50
CA TYR A 18 -25.73 -3.90 9.86
C TYR A 18 -25.51 -3.74 8.35
N LEU A 19 -24.41 -4.30 7.82
CA LEU A 19 -24.07 -4.33 6.39
C LEU A 19 -24.33 -2.99 5.64
N PRO A 20 -23.81 -1.84 6.13
CA PRO A 20 -24.00 -0.57 5.44
C PRO A 20 -23.30 -0.57 4.06
N PHE A 21 -22.29 -1.43 3.90
CA PHE A 21 -21.59 -1.71 2.65
C PHE A 21 -21.32 -3.21 2.54
N VAL A 22 -21.23 -3.71 1.31
CA VAL A 22 -20.83 -5.10 1.02
C VAL A 22 -19.46 -5.07 0.37
N TYR A 23 -18.42 -5.36 1.15
CA TYR A 23 -17.04 -5.44 0.67
C TYR A 23 -16.83 -6.77 -0.06
N LEU A 24 -16.54 -6.73 -1.36
CA LEU A 24 -16.42 -7.93 -2.19
C LEU A 24 -14.98 -8.46 -2.26
N VAL A 25 -14.01 -7.56 -2.44
CA VAL A 25 -12.60 -7.93 -2.67
C VAL A 25 -11.66 -6.89 -2.06
N ASN A 26 -10.53 -7.37 -1.55
CA ASN A 26 -9.35 -6.55 -1.33
C ASN A 26 -8.39 -6.80 -2.50
N PRO A 27 -8.15 -5.81 -3.38
CA PRO A 27 -7.37 -6.05 -4.59
C PRO A 27 -5.91 -6.38 -4.26
N TYR A 28 -5.35 -7.37 -4.96
CA TYR A 28 -3.91 -7.53 -4.99
C TYR A 28 -3.26 -6.37 -5.76
N SER A 29 -2.11 -5.92 -5.28
CA SER A 29 -1.32 -4.92 -5.98
C SER A 29 -0.20 -5.60 -6.78
N LEU A 30 -0.15 -5.28 -8.07
CA LEU A 30 0.87 -5.73 -9.03
C LEU A 30 1.44 -4.48 -9.72
N ALA A 31 2.76 -4.34 -9.68
CA ALA A 31 3.46 -3.26 -10.35
C ALA A 31 4.57 -3.83 -11.24
N ALA A 32 4.77 -3.23 -12.41
CA ALA A 32 5.87 -3.54 -13.32
C ALA A 32 6.86 -2.37 -13.32
N VAL A 33 8.15 -2.67 -13.18
CA VAL A 33 9.23 -1.69 -13.12
C VAL A 33 10.15 -1.87 -14.33
N LYS A 34 10.49 -0.78 -15.00
CA LYS A 34 11.49 -0.81 -16.08
C LYS A 34 12.89 -0.96 -15.48
N ASN A 35 13.74 -1.75 -16.13
CA ASN A 35 15.12 -2.03 -15.71
C ASN A 35 16.07 -0.80 -15.64
N ARG A 36 15.61 0.39 -16.04
CA ARG A 36 16.39 1.62 -15.95
C ARG A 36 16.30 2.31 -14.58
N PHE A 37 15.36 1.88 -13.74
CA PHE A 37 15.12 2.43 -12.42
C PHE A 37 15.79 1.54 -11.38
N ASP A 38 16.58 2.15 -10.51
CA ASP A 38 17.23 1.48 -9.39
C ASP A 38 16.68 1.99 -8.05
N GLY A 39 16.79 1.14 -7.02
CA GLY A 39 16.42 1.51 -5.65
C GLY A 39 14.92 1.43 -5.33
N ILE A 40 14.07 0.95 -6.25
CA ILE A 40 12.62 0.79 -5.98
C ILE A 40 12.39 -0.31 -4.93
N GLU A 41 11.77 0.06 -3.81
CA GLU A 41 11.31 -0.86 -2.78
C GLU A 41 9.78 -0.96 -2.86
N TYR A 42 9.22 -2.17 -2.85
CA TYR A 42 7.77 -2.37 -2.95
C TYR A 42 7.08 -2.36 -1.58
N SER A 43 5.95 -1.66 -1.47
CA SER A 43 5.09 -1.66 -0.29
C SER A 43 3.61 -1.79 -0.65
N ALA A 44 2.88 -2.63 0.10
CA ALA A 44 1.43 -2.80 -0.08
C ALA A 44 0.62 -1.53 0.19
N LEU A 45 1.15 -0.61 0.99
CA LEU A 45 0.49 0.67 1.32
C LEU A 45 1.10 1.87 0.58
N GLY A 46 2.38 1.76 0.19
CA GLY A 46 3.16 2.85 -0.37
C GLY A 46 3.39 2.77 -1.90
N GLY A 47 3.02 1.66 -2.53
CA GLY A 47 3.29 1.43 -3.94
C GLY A 47 4.80 1.38 -4.23
N ALA A 48 5.20 1.78 -5.45
CA ALA A 48 6.60 1.76 -5.90
C ALA A 48 7.38 3.05 -5.58
N PHE A 49 6.74 4.07 -5.00
CA PHE A 49 7.31 5.41 -4.83
C PHE A 49 7.30 5.90 -3.38
N TRP A 50 7.15 5.03 -2.39
CA TRP A 50 7.18 5.46 -0.99
C TRP A 50 8.59 5.85 -0.51
N ASN A 51 9.63 5.35 -1.19
CA ASN A 51 11.05 5.55 -0.88
C ASN A 51 11.75 6.41 -1.97
N MET A 52 11.10 7.49 -2.40
CA MET A 52 11.57 8.33 -3.52
C MET A 52 13.01 8.83 -3.35
N GLU A 53 13.43 9.08 -2.12
CA GLU A 53 14.76 9.58 -1.77
C GLU A 53 15.90 8.62 -2.17
N LYS A 54 15.58 7.35 -2.42
CA LYS A 54 16.54 6.31 -2.82
C LYS A 54 16.49 5.99 -4.32
N LEU A 55 15.58 6.62 -5.09
CA LEU A 55 15.35 6.25 -6.48
C LEU A 55 16.34 6.97 -7.40
N SER A 56 16.88 6.24 -8.38
CA SER A 56 17.73 6.77 -9.44
C SER A 56 17.34 6.24 -10.82
N VAL A 57 17.79 6.93 -11.87
CA VAL A 57 17.58 6.54 -13.27
C VAL A 57 18.93 6.48 -13.98
N ASN A 58 19.26 5.29 -14.50
CA ASN A 58 20.58 5.03 -15.10
C ASN A 58 20.84 5.84 -16.37
N ASP A 59 19.79 6.15 -17.15
CA ASP A 59 19.92 6.88 -18.43
C ASP A 59 20.13 8.40 -18.25
N VAL A 60 19.95 8.92 -17.03
CA VAL A 60 20.07 10.37 -16.72
C VAL A 60 21.46 10.71 -16.16
N SER A 61 22.35 9.71 -16.03
CA SER A 61 23.69 9.86 -15.42
C SER A 61 24.79 10.17 -16.44
N GLN A 62 24.46 10.81 -17.56
CA GLN A 62 25.41 11.23 -18.60
C GLN A 62 25.14 12.70 -18.98
N GLU A 63 25.46 13.62 -18.07
CA GLU A 63 25.77 15.03 -18.36
C GLU A 63 26.81 15.54 -17.36
#